data_AF-Q8K1N3-F1
#
_entry.id   AF-Q8K1N3-F1
#
_cell.length_a   1.000
_cell.length_b   1.000
_cell.length_c   1.000
_cell.angle_alpha   90.00
_cell.angle_beta   90.00
_cell.angle_gamma   90.00
#
_symmetry.space_group_name_H-M   'P 1'
#
loop_
_entity.id
_entity.type
_entity.pdbx_description
1 polymer ?
#
loop_
_entity_poly.entity_id
_entity_poly.type
_entity_poly.pdbx_seq_one_letter_code
_entity_poly.pdbx_strand_id
1 'polypeptide(L)'
;MSQTVTIQEPRPNDQRIPYQCREVRRAKGGFANRTYDYLYDPLFIVSSERDHAQANIQATLIRSRLKKVPNFRSMFSNLFHHPRYSMYWSKTDPVPLHVTREWRGQEAKHKEVLRLQAAMDTSFQMPKEKDEDPDVSGKNRYKFFDRPFLPFLNRCL
;
A
#
# COMPACT_ATOMS: atom_id res chain seq x y z
N MET A 1 26.79 50.75 41.75
CA MET A 1 26.01 50.76 40.50
C MET A 1 26.18 49.40 39.82
N SER A 2 25.30 48.46 40.13
CA SER A 2 25.35 47.07 39.67
C SER A 2 24.51 46.90 38.41
N GLN A 3 25.17 46.81 37.25
CA GLN A 3 24.52 46.44 35.99
C GLN A 3 24.16 44.96 36.04
N THR A 4 22.87 44.65 36.01
CA THR A 4 22.36 43.31 35.75
C THR A 4 21.97 43.23 34.28
N VAL A 5 22.62 42.34 33.54
CA VAL A 5 22.32 42.06 32.13
C VAL A 5 21.32 40.92 32.11
N THR A 6 20.04 41.23 31.87
CA THR A 6 19.02 40.24 31.54
C THR A 6 19.23 39.74 30.11
N ILE A 7 19.67 38.50 29.96
CA ILE A 7 19.67 37.80 28.67
C ILE A 7 18.22 37.39 28.40
N GLN A 8 17.61 37.95 27.36
CA GLN A 8 16.33 37.44 26.85
C GLN A 8 16.59 36.19 26.02
N GLU A 9 15.95 35.09 26.40
CA GLU A 9 15.92 33.86 25.64
C GLU A 9 15.08 34.08 24.35
N PRO A 10 15.59 33.73 23.15
CA PRO A 10 14.80 33.86 21.94
C PRO A 10 13.68 32.80 21.94
N ARG A 11 12.43 33.26 21.88
CA ARG A 11 11.26 32.40 21.71
C ARG A 11 11.44 31.56 20.43
N PRO A 12 11.24 30.24 20.46
CA PRO A 12 11.12 29.49 19.23
C PRO A 12 9.83 29.97 18.54
N ASN A 13 9.99 30.51 17.33
CA ASN A 13 8.87 30.67 16.41
C ASN A 13 8.38 29.26 16.06
N ASP A 14 7.41 28.77 16.82
CA ASP A 14 6.60 27.61 16.45
C ASP A 14 5.70 27.99 15.26
N GLN A 15 6.32 28.25 14.11
CA GLN A 15 5.66 28.15 12.83
C GLN A 15 5.54 26.67 12.49
N ARG A 16 4.73 25.95 13.27
CA ARG A 16 4.20 24.66 12.85
C ARG A 16 3.31 24.96 11.66
N ILE A 17 3.85 24.82 10.46
CA ILE A 17 3.06 24.70 9.24
C ILE A 17 2.05 23.60 9.55
N PRO A 18 0.74 23.90 9.63
CA PRO A 18 -0.22 22.83 9.82
C PRO A 18 -0.17 22.04 8.53
N TYR A 19 0.37 20.83 8.59
CA TYR A 19 0.00 19.79 7.65
C TYR A 19 -1.49 19.56 7.87
N GLN A 20 -2.31 20.40 7.27
CA GLN A 20 -3.70 20.07 7.02
C GLN A 20 -3.62 18.87 6.08
N CYS A 21 -3.67 17.68 6.67
CA CYS A 21 -4.15 16.52 5.98
C CYS A 21 -5.51 16.94 5.46
N ARG A 22 -5.56 17.27 4.17
CA ARG A 22 -6.78 17.66 3.49
C ARG A 22 -7.68 16.45 3.61
N GLU A 23 -8.58 16.46 4.58
CA GLU A 23 -9.70 15.54 4.62
C GLU A 23 -10.46 15.83 3.34
N VAL A 24 -10.13 15.07 2.30
CA VAL A 24 -10.93 15.00 1.09
C VAL A 24 -12.25 14.46 1.59
N ARG A 25 -13.21 15.36 1.79
CA ARG A 25 -14.62 15.05 1.96
C ARG A 25 -15.04 14.34 0.68
N ARG A 26 -14.80 13.03 0.62
CA ARG A 26 -15.27 12.20 -0.48
C ARG A 26 -16.78 12.29 -0.42
N ALA A 27 -17.36 12.76 -1.52
CA ALA A 27 -18.78 12.88 -1.72
C ALA A 27 -19.47 11.59 -1.23
N LYS A 28 -20.49 11.79 -0.40
CA LYS A 28 -21.30 10.74 0.21
C LYS A 28 -22.22 10.17 -0.89
N GLY A 29 -21.62 9.39 -1.77
CA GLY A 29 -22.26 8.79 -2.94
C GLY A 29 -21.39 7.73 -3.61
N GLY A 30 -20.36 7.22 -2.92
CA GLY A 30 -19.62 6.05 -3.37
C GLY A 30 -20.41 4.81 -3.01
N PHE A 31 -20.64 3.92 -3.97
CA PHE A 31 -21.04 2.54 -3.70
C PHE A 31 -20.18 2.02 -2.54
N ALA A 32 -20.82 1.43 -1.53
CA ALA A 32 -20.09 0.86 -0.40
C ALA A 32 -19.25 -0.30 -0.94
N ASN A 33 -17.99 -0.03 -1.30
CA ASN A 33 -17.05 -1.04 -1.75
C ASN A 33 -16.92 -2.09 -0.65
N ARG A 34 -17.03 -3.37 -1.01
CA ARG A 34 -16.79 -4.48 -0.10
C ARG A 34 -15.31 -4.49 0.28
N THR A 35 -15.02 -5.03 1.46
CA THR A 35 -13.69 -4.97 2.08
C THR A 35 -12.56 -5.50 1.18
N TYR A 36 -12.84 -6.48 0.32
CA TYR A 36 -11.87 -7.14 -0.56
C TYR A 36 -12.14 -6.90 -2.05
N ASP A 37 -12.87 -5.84 -2.42
CA ASP A 37 -13.15 -5.57 -3.84
C ASP A 37 -11.85 -5.44 -4.66
N TYR A 38 -10.75 -4.94 -4.07
CA TYR A 38 -9.45 -4.87 -4.73
C TYR A 38 -8.84 -6.21 -5.19
N LEU A 39 -9.31 -7.33 -4.64
CA LEU A 39 -8.86 -8.68 -5.01
C LEU A 39 -9.77 -9.33 -6.06
N TYR A 40 -11.06 -9.05 -6.01
CA TYR A 40 -12.08 -9.82 -6.72
C TYR A 40 -12.79 -9.05 -7.82
N ASP A 41 -12.81 -7.72 -7.74
CA ASP A 41 -13.48 -6.90 -8.74
C ASP A 41 -12.54 -6.64 -9.92
N PRO A 42 -12.86 -7.13 -11.13
CA PRO A 42 -12.05 -6.88 -12.32
C PRO A 42 -12.02 -5.39 -12.70
N LEU A 43 -13.02 -4.61 -12.29
CA LEU A 43 -13.10 -3.17 -12.55
C LEU A 43 -12.30 -2.35 -11.53
N PHE A 44 -11.82 -2.97 -10.45
CA PHE A 44 -10.99 -2.29 -9.48
C PHE A 44 -9.57 -2.11 -10.02
N ILE A 45 -9.29 -0.91 -10.51
CA ILE A 45 -8.00 -0.53 -11.07
C ILE A 45 -7.34 0.48 -10.13
N VAL A 46 -6.06 0.25 -9.87
CA VAL A 46 -5.23 1.11 -9.05
C VAL A 46 -4.02 1.56 -9.88
N SER A 47 -3.59 2.80 -9.68
CA SER A 47 -2.46 3.40 -10.39
C SER A 47 -1.10 2.83 -9.99
N SER A 48 -0.92 2.49 -8.72
CA SER A 48 0.37 2.07 -8.18
C SER A 48 0.28 0.88 -7.24
N GLU A 49 1.40 0.19 -7.06
CA GLU A 49 1.52 -0.87 -6.05
C GLU A 49 1.30 -0.32 -4.63
N ARG A 50 1.73 0.92 -4.35
CA ARG A 50 1.56 1.56 -3.03
C ARG A 50 0.09 1.72 -2.67
N ASP A 51 -0.71 2.18 -3.62
CA ASP A 51 -2.15 2.36 -3.45
C ASP A 51 -2.84 0.99 -3.23
N HIS A 52 -2.37 -0.07 -3.90
CA HIS A 52 -2.87 -1.43 -3.69
C HIS A 52 -2.48 -1.97 -2.30
N ALA A 53 -1.24 -1.76 -1.86
CA ALA A 53 -0.81 -2.09 -0.52
C ALA A 53 -1.63 -1.33 0.54
N GLN A 54 -1.96 -0.06 0.29
CA GLN A 54 -2.85 0.71 1.15
C GLN A 54 -4.25 0.10 1.21
N ALA A 55 -4.83 -0.32 0.09
CA ALA A 55 -6.13 -1.01 0.07
C ALA A 55 -6.08 -2.33 0.86
N ASN A 56 -4.99 -3.10 0.75
CA ASN A 56 -4.79 -4.33 1.50
C ASN A 56 -4.70 -4.09 3.02
N ILE A 57 -3.99 -3.04 3.43
CA ILE A 57 -3.92 -2.61 4.84
C ILE A 57 -5.31 -2.20 5.32
N GLN A 58 -6.04 -1.37 4.56
CA GLN A 58 -7.40 -0.95 4.91
C GLN A 58 -8.33 -2.16 5.08
N ALA A 59 -8.28 -3.12 4.17
CA ALA A 59 -9.09 -4.32 4.23
C ALA A 59 -8.80 -5.17 5.48
N THR A 60 -7.52 -5.29 5.83
CA THR A 60 -7.06 -6.01 7.03
C THR A 60 -7.54 -5.32 8.31
N LEU A 61 -7.53 -4.00 8.35
CA LEU A 61 -8.00 -3.21 9.50
C LEU A 61 -9.52 -3.31 9.67
N ILE A 62 -10.28 -3.20 8.57
CA ILE A 62 -11.76 -3.24 8.61
C ILE A 62 -12.27 -4.63 9.04
N ARG A 63 -11.67 -5.70 8.51
CA ARG A 63 -12.10 -7.10 8.78
C ARG A 63 -11.43 -7.71 10.01
N SER A 64 -11.13 -6.89 11.03
CA SER A 64 -10.35 -7.31 12.21
C SER A 64 -10.61 -8.77 12.64
N ARG A 65 -9.54 -9.55 12.80
CA ARG A 65 -9.64 -10.98 13.13
C ARG A 65 -10.10 -11.24 14.57
N LEU A 66 -10.25 -10.20 15.36
CA LEU A 66 -10.67 -10.27 16.75
C LEU A 66 -12.20 -10.43 16.82
N LYS A 67 -12.65 -11.61 17.24
CA LYS A 67 -14.06 -11.94 17.40
C LYS A 67 -14.47 -11.87 18.86
N LYS A 68 -15.63 -11.27 19.11
CA LYS A 68 -16.29 -11.30 20.41
C LYS A 68 -17.12 -12.58 20.51
N VAL A 69 -16.74 -13.50 21.41
CA VAL A 69 -17.43 -14.78 21.61
C VAL A 69 -18.17 -14.75 22.94
N PRO A 70 -19.50 -14.94 22.97
CA PRO A 70 -20.24 -14.94 24.22
C PRO A 70 -19.92 -16.18 25.06
N ASN A 71 -19.82 -16.00 26.38
CA ASN A 71 -19.67 -17.10 27.32
C ASN A 71 -21.07 -17.53 27.77
N PHE A 72 -21.58 -18.66 27.26
CA PHE A 72 -22.97 -19.09 27.49
C PHE A 72 -23.33 -19.23 28.98
N ARG A 73 -22.39 -19.67 29.83
CA ARG A 73 -22.60 -19.84 31.28
C ARG A 73 -22.81 -18.52 32.03
N SER A 74 -22.24 -17.42 31.54
CA SER A 74 -22.23 -16.11 32.20
C SER A 74 -22.75 -14.99 31.28
N MET A 75 -23.58 -15.33 30.28
CA MET A 75 -23.97 -14.38 29.23
C MET A 75 -24.80 -13.19 29.76
N PHE A 76 -25.51 -13.40 30.87
CA PHE A 76 -26.38 -12.41 31.52
C PHE A 76 -25.78 -11.79 32.79
N SER A 77 -24.59 -12.19 33.23
CA SER A 77 -23.97 -11.65 34.45
C SER A 77 -23.22 -10.34 34.15
N ASN A 78 -23.38 -9.33 35.00
CA ASN A 78 -22.61 -8.07 34.89
C ASN A 78 -21.40 -8.02 35.85
N LEU A 79 -21.07 -9.15 36.49
CA LEU A 79 -20.01 -9.24 37.49
C LEU A 79 -18.64 -9.32 36.80
N PHE A 80 -17.63 -8.64 37.36
CA PHE A 80 -16.27 -8.58 36.80
C PHE A 80 -15.62 -9.97 36.66
N HIS A 81 -15.79 -10.84 37.66
CA HIS A 81 -15.24 -12.20 37.69
C HIS A 81 -16.05 -13.21 36.86
N HIS A 82 -17.20 -12.80 36.31
CA HIS A 82 -18.03 -13.60 35.41
C HIS A 82 -18.31 -12.81 34.12
N PRO A 83 -17.30 -12.63 33.26
CA PRO A 83 -17.44 -11.85 32.03
C PRO A 83 -18.43 -12.51 31.05
N ARG A 84 -19.23 -11.66 30.39
CA ARG A 84 -20.27 -12.09 29.43
C ARG A 84 -19.71 -12.62 28.12
N TYR A 85 -18.50 -12.22 27.76
CA TYR A 85 -17.84 -12.56 26.52
C TYR A 85 -16.34 -12.64 26.70
N SER A 86 -15.69 -13.37 25.81
CA SER A 86 -14.25 -13.40 25.61
C SER A 86 -13.90 -12.84 24.23
N MET A 87 -12.70 -12.30 24.08
CA MET A 87 -12.19 -11.83 22.80
C MET A 87 -11.23 -12.89 22.25
N TYR A 88 -11.50 -13.38 21.04
CA TYR A 88 -10.73 -14.44 20.40
C TYR A 88 -10.10 -13.93 19.11
N TRP A 89 -8.78 -14.11 18.97
CA TRP A 89 -8.12 -13.82 17.70
C TRP A 89 -8.27 -15.00 16.74
N SER A 90 -9.10 -14.80 15.70
CA SER A 90 -9.36 -15.79 14.67
C SER A 90 -8.11 -15.99 13.80
N LYS A 91 -7.54 -17.19 13.82
CA LYS A 91 -6.39 -17.54 12.97
C LYS A 91 -6.79 -17.74 11.50
N THR A 92 -8.07 -18.02 11.25
CA THR A 92 -8.60 -18.27 9.92
C THR A 92 -8.51 -17.03 9.07
N ASP A 93 -7.89 -17.16 7.91
CA ASP A 93 -7.79 -16.08 6.96
C ASP A 93 -9.12 -15.89 6.20
N PRO A 94 -9.67 -14.67 6.11
CA PRO A 94 -10.91 -14.43 5.36
C PRO A 94 -10.77 -14.56 3.83
N VAL A 95 -9.54 -14.56 3.30
CA VAL A 95 -9.27 -14.72 1.86
C VAL A 95 -8.86 -16.17 1.61
N PRO A 96 -9.48 -16.89 0.66
CA PRO A 96 -9.07 -18.24 0.30
C PRO A 96 -7.63 -18.29 -0.23
N LEU A 97 -6.95 -19.41 0.00
CA LEU A 97 -5.54 -19.59 -0.39
C LEU A 97 -5.28 -19.47 -1.90
N HIS A 98 -6.28 -19.77 -2.75
CA HIS A 98 -6.12 -19.66 -4.21
C HIS A 98 -6.09 -18.22 -4.72
N VAL A 99 -6.45 -17.24 -3.88
CA VAL A 99 -6.55 -15.83 -4.26
C VAL A 99 -5.25 -15.14 -3.87
N THR A 100 -4.48 -14.73 -4.89
CA THR A 100 -3.23 -13.99 -4.70
C THR A 100 -3.51 -12.56 -4.23
N ARG A 101 -2.84 -12.11 -3.17
CA ARG A 101 -2.92 -10.74 -2.63
C ARG A 101 -1.84 -9.80 -3.14
N GLU A 102 -0.93 -10.35 -3.93
CA GLU A 102 0.16 -9.60 -4.51
C GLU A 102 -0.37 -8.74 -5.66
N TRP A 103 0.24 -7.57 -5.82
CA TRP A 103 -0.05 -6.72 -6.96
C TRP A 103 0.55 -7.37 -8.21
N ARG A 104 -0.29 -7.78 -9.17
CA ARG A 104 0.20 -8.36 -10.43
C ARG A 104 0.95 -7.36 -11.33
N GLY A 105 1.07 -6.09 -10.97
CA GLY A 105 1.69 -5.10 -11.85
C GLY A 105 0.85 -4.83 -13.10
N GLN A 106 1.09 -3.69 -13.75
CA GLN A 106 0.52 -3.42 -15.07
C GLN A 106 1.20 -4.29 -16.14
N GLU A 107 2.50 -4.54 -15.97
CA GLU A 107 3.30 -5.34 -16.90
C GLU A 107 2.90 -6.82 -16.92
N ALA A 108 2.66 -7.46 -15.77
CA ALA A 108 2.26 -8.87 -15.80
C ALA A 108 0.83 -9.02 -16.33
N LYS A 109 -0.08 -8.08 -16.04
CA LYS A 109 -1.41 -8.03 -16.69
C LYS A 109 -1.27 -7.90 -18.22
N HIS A 110 -0.40 -7.03 -18.70
CA HIS A 110 -0.14 -6.88 -20.13
C HIS A 110 0.42 -8.16 -20.76
N LYS A 111 1.39 -8.81 -20.11
CA LYS A 111 1.95 -10.09 -20.54
C LYS A 111 0.89 -11.20 -20.57
N GLU A 112 -0.03 -11.24 -19.60
CA GLU A 112 -1.15 -12.20 -19.59
C GLU A 112 -2.13 -11.96 -20.76
N VAL A 113 -2.47 -10.70 -21.05
CA VAL A 113 -3.32 -10.35 -22.21
C VAL A 113 -2.66 -10.79 -23.52
N LEU A 114 -1.35 -10.53 -23.69
CA LEU A 114 -0.61 -10.98 -24.86
C LEU A 114 -0.61 -12.51 -25.00
N ARG A 115 -0.47 -13.25 -23.89
CA ARG A 115 -0.53 -14.71 -23.89
C ARG A 115 -1.91 -15.22 -24.30
N LEU A 116 -2.98 -14.61 -23.82
CA LEU A 116 -4.34 -14.97 -24.20
C LEU A 116 -4.60 -14.68 -25.69
N GLN A 117 -4.14 -13.52 -26.17
CA GLN A 117 -4.22 -13.18 -27.58
C GLN A 117 -3.45 -14.17 -28.45
N ALA A 118 -2.23 -14.56 -28.05
CA ALA A 118 -1.45 -15.59 -28.74
C ALA A 118 -2.14 -16.96 -28.76
N ALA A 119 -2.90 -17.30 -27.71
CA ALA A 119 -3.65 -18.56 -27.65
C ALA A 119 -4.89 -18.55 -28.56
N MET A 120 -5.51 -17.39 -28.76
CA MET A 120 -6.69 -17.24 -29.62
C MET A 120 -6.32 -17.10 -31.09
N ASP A 121 -5.29 -16.31 -31.39
CA ASP A 121 -4.88 -15.98 -32.75
C ASP A 121 -3.60 -16.75 -33.11
N THR A 122 -3.73 -17.81 -33.92
CA THR A 122 -2.56 -18.62 -34.36
C THR A 122 -1.56 -17.81 -35.21
N SER A 123 -2.00 -16.68 -35.78
CA SER A 123 -1.15 -15.74 -36.51
C SER A 123 -0.42 -14.74 -35.62
N PHE A 124 -0.82 -14.60 -34.35
CA PHE A 124 -0.22 -13.63 -33.45
C PHE A 124 1.17 -14.09 -33.04
N GLN A 125 2.19 -13.36 -33.50
CA GLN A 125 3.54 -13.56 -33.03
C GLN A 125 3.74 -12.76 -31.76
N MET A 126 4.05 -13.47 -30.67
CA MET A 126 4.43 -12.85 -29.40
C MET A 126 5.56 -11.85 -29.65
N PRO A 127 5.44 -10.59 -29.19
CA PRO A 127 6.55 -9.65 -29.25
C PRO A 127 7.77 -10.29 -28.57
N LYS A 128 8.80 -10.59 -29.37
CA LYS A 128 10.05 -11.11 -28.83
C LYS A 128 10.66 -9.96 -28.02
N GLU A 129 10.95 -10.18 -26.74
CA GLU A 129 11.85 -9.32 -25.98
C GLU A 129 13.16 -9.32 -26.78
N LYS A 130 13.36 -8.24 -27.55
CA LYS A 130 14.57 -8.06 -28.34
C LYS A 130 15.59 -7.54 -27.34
N ASP A 131 16.49 -8.41 -26.93
CA ASP A 131 17.64 -7.98 -26.14
C ASP A 131 18.35 -6.88 -26.94
N GLU A 132 18.33 -5.66 -26.40
CA GLU A 132 19.06 -4.54 -26.96
C GLU A 132 20.53 -4.94 -27.12
N ASP A 133 21.13 -4.69 -28.29
CA ASP A 133 22.43 -5.24 -28.69
C ASP A 133 23.44 -5.28 -27.52
N PRO A 134 24.01 -6.45 -27.17
CA PRO A 134 24.83 -6.67 -25.99
C PRO A 134 26.24 -6.11 -26.13
N ASP A 135 26.44 -5.10 -26.99
CA ASP A 135 27.71 -4.41 -27.14
C ASP A 135 27.95 -3.48 -25.94
N VAL A 136 28.25 -4.12 -24.81
CA VAL A 136 28.56 -3.49 -23.51
C VAL A 136 29.79 -2.58 -23.63
N SER A 137 30.68 -2.84 -24.59
CA SER A 137 31.94 -2.12 -24.76
C SER A 137 31.84 -0.97 -25.78
N GLY A 138 30.95 -1.07 -26.77
CA GLY A 138 30.82 -0.09 -27.84
C GLY A 138 29.74 0.96 -27.60
N LYS A 139 28.82 1.11 -28.56
CA LYS A 139 27.86 2.24 -28.59
C LYS A 139 26.92 2.24 -27.39
N ASN A 140 26.58 1.06 -26.87
CA ASN A 140 25.64 0.91 -25.76
C ASN A 140 26.32 0.98 -24.38
N ARG A 141 27.62 1.26 -24.31
CA ARG A 141 28.37 1.35 -23.05
C ARG A 141 27.72 2.28 -22.03
N TYR A 142 27.09 3.37 -22.46
CA TYR A 142 26.41 4.30 -21.55
C TYR A 142 25.18 3.70 -20.82
N LYS A 143 24.61 2.59 -21.31
CA LYS A 143 23.45 1.93 -20.68
C LYS A 143 23.83 1.04 -19.50
N PHE A 144 25.10 0.56 -19.44
CA PHE A 144 25.56 -0.44 -18.47
C PHE A 144 26.49 0.11 -17.39
N PHE A 145 26.93 1.36 -17.52
CA PHE A 145 27.74 2.01 -16.49
C PHE A 145 26.83 2.84 -15.60
N ASP A 146 26.66 2.40 -14.36
CA ASP A 146 26.04 3.23 -13.33
C ASP A 146 26.86 4.50 -13.15
N ARG A 147 26.16 5.65 -13.09
CA ARG A 147 26.83 6.91 -12.76
C ARG A 147 27.48 6.74 -11.39
N PRO A 148 28.80 6.96 -11.25
CA PRO A 148 29.43 6.89 -9.95
C PRO A 148 28.70 7.85 -9.03
N PHE A 149 28.34 7.37 -7.86
CA PHE A 149 27.67 8.16 -6.84
C PHE A 149 28.56 9.37 -6.52
N LEU A 150 28.19 10.56 -6.99
CA LEU A 150 28.86 11.80 -6.65
C LEU A 150 28.24 12.30 -5.35
N PRO A 151 28.94 12.21 -4.19
CA PRO A 151 28.35 12.46 -2.88
C PRO A 151 27.95 13.93 -2.64
N PHE A 152 28.06 14.82 -3.63
CA PHE A 152 27.87 16.26 -3.48
C PHE A 152 26.65 16.85 -4.21
N LEU A 153 25.89 16.08 -5.00
CA LEU A 153 24.77 16.64 -5.80
C LEU A 153 23.42 16.73 -5.06
N ASN A 154 23.31 16.27 -3.81
CA ASN A 154 22.08 16.37 -3.00
C ASN A 154 22.07 17.61 -2.09
N ARG A 155 22.51 18.76 -2.60
CA ARG A 155 22.27 20.03 -1.92
C ARG A 155 22.26 21.17 -2.93
N CYS A 156 21.13 21.35 -3.62
CA CYS A 156 20.57 22.67 -3.94
C CYS A 156 19.24 22.50 -4.71
N LEU A 157 18.18 23.01 -4.07
CA LEU A 157 16.85 23.41 -4.57
C LEU A 157 15.85 22.31 -4.93
#